data_AF-C0EDB3-F1
#
_entry.id   AF-C0EDB3-F1
#
_cell.length_a   1.000
_cell.length_b   1.000
_cell.length_c   1.000
_cell.angle_alpha   90.00
_cell.angle_beta   90.00
_cell.angle_gamma   90.00
#
_symmetry.space_group_name_H-M   'P 1'
#
loop_
_entity.id
_entity.type
_entity.pdbx_description
1 polymer ?
#
loop_
_entity_poly.entity_id
_entity_poly.type
_entity_poly.pdbx_seq_one_letter_code
_entity_poly.pdbx_strand_id
1 'polypeptide(L)' 'MRNPEEALHKTKELIGQGFGVLEVCGAFEQKQVDEIQRIAQEKLCIGRVAYTPKQEEALERYWM' A
#
# COMPACT_ATOMS: atom_id res chain seq x y z
N MET A 1 -3.13 4.85 7.75
CA MET A 1 -1.90 4.21 8.27
C MET A 1 -0.89 5.30 8.48
N ARG A 2 -0.19 5.29 9.61
CA ARG A 2 0.74 6.37 10.00
C ARG A 2 2.21 5.98 9.86
N ASN A 3 2.49 4.69 9.75
CA ASN A 3 3.83 4.15 9.59
C ASN A 3 3.78 2.80 8.83
N PRO A 4 4.94 2.28 8.40
CA PRO A 4 5.01 1.01 7.67
C PRO A 4 4.53 -0.20 8.47
N GLU A 5 4.74 -0.22 9.79
CA GLU A 5 4.33 -1.35 10.64
C GLU A 5 2.80 -1.52 10.68
N GLU A 6 2.06 -0.42 10.78
CA GLU A 6 0.59 -0.42 10.67
C GLU A 6 0.14 -0.98 9.31
N ALA A 7 0.87 -0.70 8.23
CA ALA A 7 0.54 -1.20 6.91
C ALA A 7 0.75 -2.70 6.78
N LEU A 8 1.83 -3.23 7.34
CA LEU A 8 2.09 -4.66 7.38
C LEU A 8 1.05 -5.38 8.25
N HIS A 9 0.68 -4.81 9.40
CA HIS A 9 -0.36 -5.36 10.25
C HIS A 9 -1.71 -5.40 9.51
N LYS A 10 -2.10 -4.28 8.88
CA LYS A 10 -3.36 -4.19 8.14
C LYS A 10 -3.43 -5.18 6.98
N THR A 11 -2.32 -5.37 6.26
CA THR A 11 -2.21 -6.37 5.19
C THR A 11 -2.56 -7.77 5.70
N LYS A 12 -2.03 -8.17 6.86
CA LYS A 12 -2.33 -9.48 7.46
C LYS A 12 -3.79 -9.63 7.85
N GLU A 13 -4.40 -8.57 8.42
CA GLU A 13 -5.83 -8.57 8.71
C GLU A 13 -6.68 -8.79 7.45
N LEU A 14 -6.35 -8.08 6.36
CA LEU A 14 -7.08 -8.15 5.10
C LEU A 14 -6.99 -9.54 4.45
N ILE A 15 -5.82 -10.20 4.53
CA ILE A 15 -5.68 -11.61 4.11
C ILE A 15 -6.62 -12.50 4.92
N GLY A 16 -6.67 -12.34 6.24
CA GLY A 16 -7.55 -13.11 7.13
C GLY A 16 -9.04 -12.89 6.85
N GLN A 17 -9.41 -11.72 6.34
CA GLN A 17 -10.78 -11.37 5.95
C GLN A 17 -11.14 -11.85 4.52
N GLY A 18 -10.20 -12.44 3.78
CA GLY A 18 -10.46 -13.00 2.45
C GLY A 18 -10.44 -11.98 1.31
N PHE A 19 -9.81 -10.81 1.50
CA PHE A 19 -9.59 -9.86 0.41
C PHE A 19 -8.60 -10.44 -0.61
N GLY A 20 -8.86 -10.20 -1.90
CA GLY A 20 -8.02 -10.70 -3.01
C GLY A 20 -7.06 -9.67 -3.60
N VAL A 21 -7.29 -8.37 -3.37
CA VAL A 21 -6.46 -7.28 -3.92
C VAL A 21 -6.32 -6.15 -2.89
N LEU A 22 -5.13 -5.57 -2.82
CA LEU A 22 -4.81 -4.35 -2.07
C LEU A 22 -3.99 -3.41 -2.95
N GLU A 23 -4.47 -2.17 -3.11
CA GLU A 23 -3.72 -1.10 -3.76
C GLU A 23 -3.05 -0.21 -2.71
N VAL A 24 -1.75 0.01 -2.87
CA VAL A 24 -0.96 0.95 -2.07
C VAL A 24 -0.61 2.18 -2.90
N CYS A 25 -0.65 3.36 -2.28
CA CYS A 25 -0.37 4.61 -2.98
C CYS A 25 1.13 4.82 -3.20
N GLY A 26 1.47 5.87 -3.96
CA GLY A 26 2.85 6.25 -4.28
C GLY A 26 3.73 6.58 -3.08
N ALA A 27 3.16 6.81 -1.90
CA ALA A 27 3.91 7.04 -0.67
C ALA A 27 4.67 5.79 -0.17
N PHE A 28 4.35 4.60 -0.69
CA PHE A 28 5.10 3.38 -0.39
C PHE A 28 6.31 3.25 -1.32
N GLU A 29 7.50 3.23 -0.72
CA GLU A 29 8.73 2.92 -1.43
C GLU A 29 8.75 1.47 -1.90
N GLN A 30 9.51 1.19 -2.96
CA GLN A 30 9.55 -0.14 -3.57
C GLN A 30 9.89 -1.24 -2.55
N LYS A 31 10.86 -1.00 -1.66
CA LYS A 31 11.25 -1.95 -0.60
C LYS A 31 10.08 -2.31 0.32
N GLN A 32 9.21 -1.34 0.63
CA GLN A 32 8.04 -1.57 1.48
C GLN A 32 6.97 -2.38 0.73
N VAL A 33 6.78 -2.11 -0.57
CA VAL A 33 5.89 -2.90 -1.43
C VAL A 33 6.36 -4.35 -1.52
N ASP A 34 7.65 -4.58 -1.73
CA ASP A 34 8.24 -5.93 -1.82
C ASP A 34 8.04 -6.70 -0.51
N GLU A 35 8.16 -6.02 0.64
CA GLU A 35 7.92 -6.64 1.94
C GLU A 35 6.44 -7.02 2.15
N ILE A 36 5.51 -6.15 1.74
CA ILE A 36 4.07 -6.42 1.78
C ILE A 36 3.75 -7.62 0.88
N GLN A 37 4.28 -7.66 -0.35
CA GLN A 37 4.11 -8.77 -1.29
C GLN A 37 4.62 -10.10 -0.72
N ARG A 38 5.80 -10.08 -0.08
CA ARG A 38 6.37 -11.26 0.58
C ARG A 38 5.46 -11.79 1.69
N ILE A 39 4.88 -10.91 2.51
CA ILE A 39 3.94 -11.30 3.58
C ILE A 39 2.61 -11.78 3.03
N ALA A 40 2.17 -11.21 1.90
CA ALA A 40 0.92 -11.60 1.26
C ALA A 40 0.92 -13.06 0.78
N GLN A 41 2.10 -13.64 0.48
CA GLN A 41 2.25 -15.05 0.08
C GLN A 41 1.24 -15.45 -1.01
N GLU A 42 1.05 -14.60 -2.02
CA GLU A 42 0.11 -14.80 -3.13
C GLU A 42 -1.39 -14.86 -2.75
N LYS A 43 -1.74 -14.68 -1.47
CA LYS A 43 -3.13 -14.66 -1.00
C LYS A 43 -3.81 -13.30 -1.22
N LEU A 44 -3.03 -12.26 -1.44
CA LEU A 44 -3.48 -10.89 -1.67
C LEU A 44 -2.61 -10.26 -2.75
N CYS A 45 -3.19 -9.91 -3.90
CA CYS A 45 -2.49 -9.22 -4.96
C CYS A 45 -2.19 -7.78 -4.53
N ILE A 46 -0.94 -7.33 -4.69
CA ILE A 46 -0.51 -5.98 -4.27
C ILE A 46 -0.19 -5.14 -5.50
N GLY A 47 -1.02 -4.11 -5.74
CA GLY A 47 -0.79 -3.09 -6.76
C GLY A 47 -0.19 -1.83 -6.13
N ARG A 48 0.77 -1.18 -6.81
CA ARG A 48 1.25 0.15 -6.43
C ARG A 48 0.73 1.18 -7.42
N VAL A 49 -0.06 2.13 -6.92
CA VAL A 49 -0.57 3.25 -7.70
C VAL A 49 0.46 4.38 -7.67
N ALA A 50 1.05 4.68 -8.82
CA ALA A 50 1.92 5.83 -9.00
C ALA A 50 1.11 7.01 -9.55
N TYR A 51 1.12 8.13 -8.84
CA TYR A 51 0.56 9.38 -9.34
C TYR A 51 1.54 10.03 -10.32
N THR A 52 1.01 10.78 -11.29
CA THR A 52 1.87 11.73 -12.03
C THR A 52 2.31 12.85 -11.09
N PRO A 53 3.44 13.53 -11.33
CA PRO A 53 3.91 14.61 -10.45
C PRO A 53 2.83 15.67 -10.14
N LYS A 54 2.00 16.03 -11.13
CA LYS A 54 0.88 16.97 -10.95
C LYS A 54 -0.22 16.45 -10.02
N GLN A 55 -0.49 15.15 -10.05
CA GLN A 55 -1.49 14.51 -9.19
C GLN A 55 -0.94 14.33 -7.77
N GLU A 56 0.37 14.09 -7.63
CA GLU A 56 1.05 14.05 -6.34
C GLU A 56 1.01 15.42 -5.66
N GLU A 57 1.34 16.51 -6.37
CA GLU A 57 1.16 17.88 -5.85
C GLU A 57 -0.29 18.18 -5.44
N ALA A 58 -1.28 17.70 -6.21
CA ALA A 58 -2.69 17.89 -5.88
C ALA A 58 -3.08 17.14 -4.61
N LEU A 59 -2.56 15.92 -4.44
CA LEU A 59 -2.76 15.10 -3.25
C LEU A 59 -2.11 15.76 -2.02
N GLU A 60 -0.86 16.21 -2.13
CA GLU A 60 -0.16 16.92 -1.05
C GLU A 60 -0.94 18.17 -0.59
N ARG A 61 -1.45 18.97 -1.54
CA ARG A 61 -2.29 20.14 -1.23
C ARG A 61 -3.61 19.79 -0.53
N TYR A 62 -4.18 18.61 -0.77
CA TYR A 62 -5.40 18.17 -0.10
C TYR A 62 -5.16 17.76 1.36
N TRP A 63 -3.97 17.21 1.66
CA TRP A 63 -3.62 16.72 3.00
C TRP A 63 -2.97 17.77 3.92
N MET A 64 -2.51 18.89 3.38
CA MET A 64 -2.08 20.08 4.14
C MET A 64 -3.27 20.92 4.59
#